data_AF-A0AA35T9Q9-F1
#
_entry.id   AF-A0AA35T9Q9-F1
#
_cell.length_a   1.000
_cell.length_b   1.000
_cell.length_c   1.000
_cell.angle_alpha   90.00
_cell.angle_beta   90.00
_cell.angle_gamma   90.00
#
_symmetry.space_group_name_H-M   'P 1'
#
loop_
_entity.id
_entity.type
_entity.pdbx_description
1 polymer ?
#
loop_
_entity_poly.entity_id
_entity_poly.type
_entity_poly.pdbx_seq_one_letter_code
_entity_poly.pdbx_strand_id
1 'polypeptide(L)'
;MIFGFLLVGVAFILLGFLQDLPDGWLFIVAATVLRMTEGIGSSLAFTGMYTLLPVLFPSRVGLVMGVFEVGSGLGFAVGPPIGGLLYTVGGFMLPFVSVGATVLLIIPPTFLLYKKTSCQPKVISFGVIRRLSGNFVFVLLLISQVICLTALGFLNPTFQPFLHKQFGLDELQVGLVFICAPAMYMILAAIFGALADKFGPRGFIVSGFLISGVSFFLIGPATFITTPRLWLTIVASLLMGVGLAPAFIPSYSDLLKIAKTQHPEVNTEVLTGVVSGLTSATLSLGEFIGPLLGASLTQFTDFQTSTVLLGQVLWAQAFLLLGATLIDRFHNHKQSP
;
A
#
# COMPACT_ATOMS: atom_id res chain seq x y z
N MET A 1 11.57 9.42 10.53
CA MET A 1 11.08 10.26 9.41
C MET A 1 12.19 11.05 8.72
N ILE A 2 12.68 12.18 9.26
CA ILE A 2 13.72 13.01 8.59
C ILE A 2 14.99 12.20 8.27
N PHE A 3 15.49 11.45 9.25
CA PHE A 3 16.63 10.55 9.02
C PHE A 3 16.33 9.49 7.96
N GLY A 4 15.08 9.03 7.85
CA GLY A 4 14.64 8.13 6.79
C GLY A 4 14.72 8.77 5.41
N PHE A 5 14.22 9.99 5.25
CA PHE A 5 14.36 10.75 4.00
C PHE A 5 15.82 11.02 3.63
N LEU A 6 16.69 11.28 4.62
CA LEU A 6 18.12 11.43 4.38
C LEU A 6 18.74 10.14 3.85
N LEU A 7 18.46 8.99 4.47
CA LEU A 7 18.94 7.69 3.99
C LEU A 7 18.45 7.39 2.56
N VAL A 8 17.17 7.60 2.28
CA VAL A 8 16.59 7.38 0.95
C VAL A 8 17.24 8.30 -0.08
N GLY A 9 17.30 9.61 0.19
CA GLY A 9 17.85 10.58 -0.75
C GLY A 9 19.31 10.32 -1.11
N VAL A 10 20.14 9.99 -0.10
CA VAL A 10 21.55 9.61 -0.33
C VAL A 10 21.66 8.29 -1.08
N ALA A 11 20.89 7.27 -0.70
CA ALA A 11 20.91 5.96 -1.38
C ALA A 11 20.50 6.07 -2.86
N PHE A 12 19.49 6.88 -3.19
CA PHE A 12 19.09 7.14 -4.58
C PHE A 12 20.20 7.84 -5.36
N ILE A 13 20.84 8.87 -4.83
CA ILE A 13 21.96 9.53 -5.52
C ILE A 13 23.08 8.52 -5.79
N LEU A 14 23.46 7.72 -4.79
CA LEU A 14 24.50 6.69 -4.93
C LEU A 14 24.13 5.59 -5.93
N LEU A 15 22.84 5.21 -6.02
CA LEU A 15 22.34 4.29 -7.05
C LEU A 15 22.58 4.84 -8.46
N GLY A 16 22.50 6.16 -8.67
CA GLY A 16 22.80 6.77 -9.97
C GLY A 16 24.24 6.56 -10.44
N PHE A 17 25.20 6.46 -9.51
CA PHE A 17 26.62 6.20 -9.78
C PHE A 17 26.96 4.71 -9.86
N LEU A 18 25.98 3.83 -9.67
CA LEU A 18 26.19 2.38 -9.71
C LEU A 18 26.68 1.90 -11.10
N GLN A 19 26.31 2.62 -12.16
CA GLN A 19 26.76 2.35 -13.53
C GLN A 19 28.29 2.50 -13.72
N ASP A 20 28.98 3.21 -12.82
CA ASP A 20 30.42 3.44 -12.91
C ASP A 20 31.23 2.27 -12.30
N LEU A 21 30.55 1.32 -11.64
CA LEU A 21 31.19 0.13 -11.07
C LEU A 21 31.36 -0.96 -12.15
N PRO A 22 32.44 -1.75 -12.09
CA PRO A 22 32.64 -2.87 -13.00
C PRO A 22 31.58 -3.95 -12.80
N ASP A 23 31.17 -4.57 -13.91
CA ASP A 23 30.25 -5.71 -13.91
C ASP A 23 30.78 -6.86 -13.03
N GLY A 24 29.90 -7.44 -12.22
CA GLY A 24 30.22 -8.59 -11.38
C GLY A 24 29.78 -8.43 -9.93
N TRP A 25 30.50 -9.10 -9.02
CA TRP A 25 30.09 -9.20 -7.61
C TRP A 25 30.07 -7.85 -6.89
N LEU A 26 30.98 -6.94 -7.26
CA LEU A 26 31.06 -5.60 -6.66
C LEU A 26 29.78 -4.79 -6.94
N PHE A 27 29.31 -4.79 -8.19
CA PHE A 27 28.05 -4.16 -8.58
C PHE A 27 26.87 -4.75 -7.79
N ILE A 28 26.77 -6.08 -7.73
CA ILE A 28 25.66 -6.78 -7.05
C ILE A 28 25.63 -6.44 -5.56
N VAL A 29 26.78 -6.50 -4.88
CA VAL A 29 26.86 -6.19 -3.45
C VAL A 29 26.54 -4.72 -3.20
N ALA A 30 27.10 -3.79 -3.98
CA ALA A 30 26.82 -2.36 -3.85
C ALA A 30 25.33 -2.07 -4.07
N ALA A 31 24.72 -2.62 -5.13
CA ALA A 31 23.30 -2.48 -5.43
C ALA A 31 22.44 -2.99 -4.27
N THR A 32 22.78 -4.17 -3.74
CA THR A 32 22.04 -4.80 -2.64
C THR A 32 22.11 -3.95 -1.37
N VAL A 33 23.29 -3.47 -1.00
CA VAL A 33 23.47 -2.60 0.18
C VAL A 33 22.70 -1.30 0.03
N LEU A 34 22.73 -0.67 -1.15
CA LEU A 34 21.98 0.55 -1.41
C LEU A 34 20.47 0.32 -1.36
N ARG A 35 19.96 -0.78 -1.93
CA ARG A 35 18.54 -1.15 -1.85
C ARG A 35 18.09 -1.48 -0.43
N MET A 36 18.93 -2.14 0.36
CA MET A 36 18.65 -2.36 1.79
C MET A 36 18.58 -1.05 2.55
N THR A 37 19.51 -0.12 2.28
CA THR A 37 19.55 1.20 2.90
C THR A 37 18.31 2.02 2.54
N GLU A 38 17.90 1.99 1.27
CA GLU A 38 16.65 2.58 0.80
C GLU A 38 15.45 1.98 1.52
N GLY A 39 15.34 0.65 1.60
CA GLY A 39 14.24 -0.03 2.28
C GLY A 39 14.11 0.36 3.76
N ILE A 40 15.24 0.44 4.47
CA ILE A 40 15.30 0.91 5.87
C ILE A 40 14.86 2.38 5.95
N GLY A 41 15.41 3.24 5.08
CA GLY A 41 15.07 4.66 5.05
C GLY A 41 13.59 4.93 4.76
N SER A 42 13.04 4.23 3.76
CA SER A 42 11.63 4.28 3.37
C SER A 42 10.73 3.82 4.50
N SER A 43 11.08 2.72 5.19
CA SER A 43 10.33 2.23 6.36
C SER A 43 10.30 3.26 7.50
N LEU A 44 11.44 3.91 7.79
CA LEU A 44 11.54 4.96 8.82
C LEU A 44 10.77 6.24 8.45
N ALA A 45 10.66 6.54 7.15
CA ALA A 45 9.88 7.66 6.65
C ALA A 45 8.37 7.36 6.72
N PHE A 46 7.94 6.25 6.12
CA PHE A 46 6.54 5.81 6.06
C PHE A 46 5.95 5.59 7.47
N THR A 47 6.62 4.82 8.32
CA THR A 47 6.14 4.56 9.69
C THR A 47 6.01 5.86 10.50
N GLY A 48 6.94 6.78 10.28
CA GLY A 48 6.91 8.11 10.90
C GLY A 48 5.69 8.92 10.48
N MET A 49 5.36 8.94 9.18
CA MET A 49 4.17 9.61 8.66
C MET A 49 2.88 9.00 9.20
N TYR A 50 2.77 7.66 9.15
CA TYR A 50 1.60 6.95 9.68
C TYR A 50 1.41 7.17 11.18
N THR A 51 2.48 7.38 11.95
CA THR A 51 2.39 7.69 13.38
C THR A 51 2.05 9.15 13.66
N LEU A 52 2.59 10.07 12.86
CA LEU A 52 2.47 11.52 13.10
C LEU A 52 1.08 12.05 12.74
N LEU A 53 0.53 11.64 11.58
CA LEU A 53 -0.73 12.19 11.07
C LEU A 53 -1.92 12.00 12.03
N PRO A 54 -2.15 10.82 12.66
CA PRO A 54 -3.25 10.63 13.61
C PRO A 54 -3.05 11.38 14.93
N VAL A 55 -1.80 11.67 15.30
CA VAL A 55 -1.50 12.47 16.50
C VAL A 55 -1.83 13.94 16.25
N LEU A 56 -1.53 14.45 15.06
CA LEU A 56 -1.85 15.83 14.67
C LEU A 56 -3.34 16.04 14.39
N PHE A 57 -4.02 15.04 13.84
CA PHE A 57 -5.43 15.14 13.42
C PHE A 57 -6.28 13.99 13.98
N PRO A 58 -6.44 13.89 15.31
CA PRO A 58 -7.07 12.75 15.97
C PRO A 58 -8.56 12.56 15.64
N SER A 59 -9.25 13.62 15.20
CA SER A 59 -10.69 13.59 14.87
C SER A 59 -11.00 13.23 13.42
N ARG A 60 -10.00 13.21 12.54
CA ARG A 60 -10.17 13.02 11.07
C ARG A 60 -9.07 12.13 10.48
N VAL A 61 -8.79 11.03 11.17
CA VAL A 61 -7.67 10.13 10.82
C VAL A 61 -7.88 9.54 9.44
N GLY A 62 -9.09 9.08 9.10
CA GLY A 62 -9.41 8.52 7.79
C GLY A 62 -9.22 9.52 6.66
N LEU A 63 -9.71 10.75 6.81
CA LEU A 63 -9.52 11.81 5.80
C LEU A 63 -8.04 12.13 5.59
N VAL A 64 -7.27 12.32 6.67
CA VAL A 64 -5.85 12.72 6.56
C VAL A 64 -5.00 11.60 5.96
N MET A 65 -5.26 10.34 6.34
CA MET A 65 -4.64 9.19 5.68
C MET A 65 -5.05 9.08 4.22
N GLY A 66 -6.32 9.35 3.89
CA GLY A 66 -6.79 9.39 2.52
C GLY A 66 -6.06 10.44 1.68
N VAL A 67 -5.88 11.66 2.18
CA VAL A 67 -5.11 12.73 1.50
C VAL A 67 -3.64 12.35 1.34
N PHE A 68 -3.03 11.71 2.34
CA PHE A 68 -1.65 11.20 2.24
C PHE A 68 -1.53 10.18 1.10
N GLU A 69 -2.49 9.26 1.00
CA GLU A 69 -2.55 8.23 -0.04
C GLU A 69 -2.85 8.77 -1.45
N VAL A 70 -3.53 9.92 -1.58
CA VAL A 70 -3.65 10.64 -2.86
C VAL A 70 -2.25 10.96 -3.42
N GLY A 71 -1.34 11.42 -2.57
CA GLY A 71 0.04 11.73 -2.95
C GLY A 71 0.80 10.48 -3.43
N SER A 72 0.63 9.36 -2.73
CA SER A 72 1.19 8.06 -3.13
C SER A 72 0.66 7.61 -4.49
N GLY A 73 -0.66 7.69 -4.70
CA GLY A 73 -1.30 7.35 -5.98
C GLY A 73 -0.81 8.19 -7.15
N LEU A 74 -0.63 9.50 -6.94
CA LEU A 74 -0.04 10.40 -7.93
C LEU A 74 1.40 10.01 -8.27
N GLY A 75 2.20 9.65 -7.26
CA GLY A 75 3.56 9.15 -7.43
C GLY A 75 3.62 7.90 -8.31
N PHE A 76 2.73 6.92 -8.08
CA PHE A 76 2.65 5.72 -8.92
C PHE A 76 2.22 6.02 -10.36
N ALA A 77 1.30 6.96 -10.55
CA ALA A 77 0.81 7.32 -11.88
C ALA A 77 1.84 8.09 -12.72
N VAL A 78 2.53 9.06 -12.10
CA VAL A 78 3.41 10.00 -12.80
C VAL A 78 4.87 9.55 -12.78
N GLY A 79 5.26 8.70 -11.82
CA GLY A 79 6.63 8.23 -11.63
C GLY A 79 7.25 7.55 -12.86
N PRO A 80 6.65 6.48 -13.42
CA PRO A 80 7.24 5.78 -14.56
C PRO A 80 7.41 6.67 -15.82
N PRO A 81 6.42 7.48 -16.24
CA PRO A 81 6.61 8.42 -17.35
C PRO A 81 7.75 9.43 -17.12
N ILE A 82 7.81 10.07 -15.94
CA ILE A 82 8.88 11.01 -15.62
C ILE A 82 10.24 10.32 -15.58
N GLY A 83 10.32 9.14 -14.95
CA GLY A 83 11.55 8.34 -14.89
C GLY A 83 12.04 7.93 -16.27
N GLY A 84 11.14 7.50 -17.16
CA GLY A 84 11.45 7.17 -18.55
C GLY A 84 11.97 8.38 -19.33
N LEU A 85 11.32 9.54 -19.20
CA LEU A 85 11.79 10.78 -19.83
C LEU A 85 13.19 11.18 -19.35
N LEU A 86 13.42 11.17 -18.03
CA LEU A 86 14.74 11.47 -17.47
C LEU A 86 15.80 10.48 -17.95
N TYR A 87 15.44 9.21 -18.10
CA TYR A 87 16.34 8.18 -18.64
C TYR A 87 16.71 8.47 -20.10
N THR A 88 15.75 8.87 -20.94
CA THR A 88 16.05 9.19 -22.36
C THR A 88 16.96 10.41 -22.52
N VAL A 89 16.87 11.39 -21.62
CA VAL A 89 17.65 12.63 -21.71
C VAL A 89 19.04 12.50 -21.07
N GLY A 90 19.14 11.82 -19.92
CA GLY A 90 20.36 11.79 -19.11
C GLY A 90 20.84 10.41 -18.71
N GLY A 91 20.35 9.36 -19.37
CA GLY A 91 20.74 7.98 -19.14
C GLY A 91 20.33 7.46 -17.76
N PHE A 92 21.00 6.40 -17.32
CA PHE A 92 20.70 5.72 -16.05
C PHE A 92 20.82 6.63 -14.84
N MET A 93 21.79 7.54 -14.81
CA MET A 93 22.07 8.40 -13.65
C MET A 93 20.96 9.42 -13.34
N LEU A 94 20.38 10.05 -14.36
CA LEU A 94 19.53 11.23 -14.18
C LEU A 94 18.22 10.94 -13.40
N PRO A 95 17.49 9.84 -13.64
CA PRO A 95 16.33 9.46 -12.82
C PRO A 95 16.66 9.31 -11.32
N PHE A 96 17.75 8.63 -10.98
CA PHE A 96 18.09 8.36 -9.58
C PHE A 96 18.57 9.61 -8.84
N VAL A 97 19.45 10.39 -9.47
CA VAL A 97 19.98 11.62 -8.86
C VAL A 97 18.89 12.68 -8.69
N SER A 98 17.99 12.83 -9.67
CA SER A 98 16.89 13.80 -9.57
C SER A 98 15.89 13.45 -8.46
N VAL A 99 15.50 12.18 -8.34
CA VAL A 99 14.62 11.72 -7.25
C VAL A 99 15.32 11.88 -5.90
N GLY A 100 16.58 11.44 -5.78
CA GLY A 100 17.34 11.58 -4.55
C GLY A 100 17.53 13.04 -4.11
N ALA A 101 17.85 13.93 -5.04
CA ALA A 101 17.93 15.37 -4.79
C ALA A 101 16.58 15.95 -4.36
N THR A 102 15.49 15.57 -5.01
CA THR A 102 14.13 16.02 -4.64
C THR A 102 13.77 15.60 -3.22
N VAL A 103 14.06 14.35 -2.82
CA VAL A 103 13.85 13.86 -1.46
C VAL A 103 14.66 14.66 -0.44
N LEU A 104 15.93 14.98 -0.74
CA LEU A 104 16.77 15.79 0.15
C LEU A 104 16.27 17.24 0.26
N LEU A 105 15.76 17.82 -0.82
CA LEU A 105 15.18 19.18 -0.83
C LEU A 105 13.88 19.29 -0.01
N ILE A 106 13.19 18.18 0.25
CA ILE A 106 12.00 18.14 1.13
C ILE A 106 12.38 18.20 2.62
N ILE A 107 13.65 17.89 2.98
CA ILE A 107 14.08 17.86 4.38
C ILE A 107 14.03 19.25 5.04
N PRO A 108 14.62 20.34 4.48
CA PRO A 108 14.55 21.66 5.09
C PRO A 108 13.13 22.17 5.38
N PRO A 109 12.17 22.15 4.44
CA PRO A 109 10.80 22.59 4.75
C PRO A 109 10.13 21.68 5.77
N THR A 110 10.40 20.37 5.75
CA THR A 110 9.88 19.46 6.79
C THR A 110 10.45 19.83 8.15
N PHE A 111 11.74 20.16 8.26
CA PHE A 111 12.36 20.57 9.52
C PHE A 111 11.83 21.91 10.03
N LEU A 112 11.59 22.88 9.14
CA LEU A 112 11.08 24.21 9.49
C LEU A 112 9.59 24.19 9.88
N LEU A 113 8.79 23.39 9.19
CA LEU A 113 7.35 23.25 9.45
C LEU A 113 7.06 22.32 10.63
N TYR A 114 7.99 21.43 10.96
CA TYR A 114 7.86 20.53 12.10
C TYR A 114 8.03 21.30 13.41
N LYS A 115 6.91 21.81 13.93
CA LYS A 115 6.84 22.27 15.31
C LYS A 115 7.11 21.06 16.20
N LYS A 116 8.13 21.16 17.07
CA LYS A 116 8.54 20.08 17.98
C LYS A 116 7.37 19.67 18.87
N THR A 117 6.61 18.66 18.44
CA THR A 117 5.62 18.00 19.28
C THR A 117 6.40 17.24 20.35
N SER A 118 6.13 17.51 21.62
CA SER A 118 6.81 16.88 22.75
C SER A 118 6.39 15.41 22.90
N CYS A 119 6.70 14.57 21.91
CA CYS A 119 6.58 13.12 22.08
C CYS A 119 7.73 12.67 22.98
N GLN A 120 7.39 12.34 24.23
CA GLN A 120 8.29 11.63 25.13
C GLN A 120 8.64 10.28 24.47
N PRO A 121 9.91 9.89 24.36
CA PRO A 121 10.29 8.57 23.87
C PRO A 121 9.79 7.52 24.87
N LYS A 122 8.57 7.03 24.67
CA LYS A 122 7.96 6.00 25.49
C LYS A 122 8.29 4.65 24.89
N VAL A 123 8.90 3.79 25.71
CA VAL A 123 9.31 2.44 25.31
C VAL A 123 8.07 1.64 24.91
N ILE A 124 8.10 1.09 23.70
CA ILE A 124 7.07 0.16 23.22
C ILE A 124 7.19 -1.12 24.05
N SER A 125 6.14 -1.47 24.80
CA SER A 125 6.08 -2.75 25.49
C SER A 125 5.60 -3.83 24.54
N PHE A 126 6.40 -4.87 24.33
CA PHE A 126 6.01 -6.07 23.56
C PHE A 126 4.71 -6.70 24.07
N GLY A 127 4.40 -6.50 25.36
CA GLY A 127 3.14 -6.92 25.97
C GLY A 127 1.90 -6.20 25.42
N VAL A 128 2.03 -5.00 24.86
CA VAL A 128 0.91 -4.30 24.18
C VAL A 128 0.65 -4.94 22.82
N ILE A 129 1.70 -5.22 22.04
CA ILE A 129 1.57 -5.91 20.75
C ILE A 129 0.89 -7.27 20.94
N ARG A 130 1.35 -8.08 21.90
CA ARG A 130 0.76 -9.39 22.18
C ARG A 130 -0.72 -9.30 22.58
N ARG A 131 -1.11 -8.28 23.35
CA ARG A 131 -2.50 -8.07 23.76
C ARG A 131 -3.38 -7.65 22.58
N LEU A 132 -2.92 -6.71 21.75
CA LEU A 132 -3.62 -6.29 20.53
C LEU A 132 -3.80 -7.45 19.54
N SER A 133 -2.74 -8.24 19.31
CA SER A 133 -2.79 -9.43 18.46
C SER A 133 -3.66 -10.56 19.04
N GLY A 134 -4.10 -10.47 20.29
CA GLY A 134 -5.10 -11.37 20.87
C GLY A 134 -6.53 -11.10 20.35
N ASN A 135 -6.79 -9.92 19.80
CA ASN A 135 -8.07 -9.62 19.17
C ASN A 135 -8.11 -10.17 17.74
N PHE A 136 -9.01 -11.14 17.51
CA PHE A 136 -9.20 -11.77 16.22
C PHE A 136 -9.52 -10.77 15.09
N VAL A 137 -10.37 -9.77 15.34
CA VAL A 137 -10.72 -8.74 14.34
C VAL A 137 -9.51 -7.87 14.00
N PHE A 138 -8.68 -7.54 14.99
CA PHE A 138 -7.46 -6.76 14.80
C PHE A 138 -6.47 -7.49 13.87
N VAL A 139 -6.24 -8.77 14.11
CA VAL A 139 -5.38 -9.61 13.25
C VAL A 139 -5.99 -9.74 11.84
N LEU A 140 -7.31 -9.90 11.73
CA LEU A 140 -7.97 -10.01 10.44
C LEU A 140 -7.84 -8.73 9.60
N LEU A 141 -7.87 -7.55 10.23
CA LEU A 141 -7.61 -6.27 9.57
C LEU A 141 -6.14 -6.13 9.11
N LEU A 142 -5.18 -6.64 9.88
CA LEU A 142 -3.78 -6.71 9.47
C LEU A 142 -3.60 -7.62 8.25
N ILE A 143 -4.24 -8.80 8.26
CA ILE A 143 -4.25 -9.74 7.11
C ILE A 143 -4.88 -9.08 5.89
N SER A 144 -5.97 -8.33 6.07
CA SER A 144 -6.58 -7.54 4.99
C SER A 144 -5.59 -6.59 4.33
N GLN A 145 -4.77 -5.87 5.10
CA GLN A 145 -3.75 -4.99 4.54
C GLN A 145 -2.73 -5.76 3.70
N VAL A 146 -2.25 -6.92 4.19
CA VAL A 146 -1.34 -7.79 3.43
C VAL A 146 -1.98 -8.23 2.11
N ILE A 147 -3.21 -8.74 2.14
CA ILE A 147 -3.93 -9.23 0.95
C ILE A 147 -4.15 -8.09 -0.06
N CYS A 148 -4.53 -6.91 0.43
CA CYS A 148 -4.77 -5.73 -0.40
C CYS A 148 -3.51 -5.32 -1.18
N LEU A 149 -2.36 -5.24 -0.50
CA LEU A 149 -1.09 -4.87 -1.14
C LEU A 149 -0.52 -6.01 -1.99
N THR A 150 -0.75 -7.26 -1.60
CA THR A 150 -0.42 -8.44 -2.41
C THR A 150 -1.16 -8.40 -3.75
N ALA A 151 -2.45 -8.07 -3.75
CA ALA A 151 -3.24 -7.95 -4.97
C ALA A 151 -2.70 -6.86 -5.90
N LEU A 152 -2.35 -5.69 -5.37
CA LEU A 152 -1.72 -4.62 -6.14
C LEU A 152 -0.35 -5.05 -6.70
N GLY A 153 0.50 -5.62 -5.85
CA GLY A 153 1.85 -6.07 -6.23
C GLY A 153 1.88 -7.24 -7.22
N PHE A 154 0.86 -8.10 -7.22
CA PHE A 154 0.71 -9.23 -8.16
C PHE A 154 0.74 -8.79 -9.62
N LEU A 155 0.14 -7.64 -9.93
CA LEU A 155 0.03 -7.14 -11.30
C LEU A 155 1.36 -6.58 -11.83
N ASN A 156 2.27 -6.14 -10.96
CA ASN A 156 3.53 -5.50 -11.36
C ASN A 156 4.35 -6.35 -12.35
N PRO A 157 4.69 -7.62 -12.05
CA PRO A 157 5.46 -8.44 -13.00
C PRO A 157 4.61 -9.15 -14.07
N THR A 158 3.28 -9.21 -13.90
CA THR A 158 2.43 -10.11 -14.70
C THR A 158 1.59 -9.38 -15.74
N PHE A 159 1.23 -8.13 -15.48
CA PHE A 159 0.21 -7.42 -16.25
C PHE A 159 0.74 -6.89 -17.60
N GLN A 160 1.99 -6.40 -17.65
CA GLN A 160 2.64 -6.00 -18.90
C GLN A 160 2.79 -7.19 -19.88
N PRO A 161 3.37 -8.34 -19.48
CA PRO A 161 3.44 -9.52 -20.35
C PRO A 161 2.07 -9.99 -20.85
N PHE A 162 1.04 -9.97 -20.00
CA PHE A 162 -0.31 -10.34 -20.39
C PHE A 162 -0.88 -9.41 -21.47
N LEU A 163 -0.79 -8.09 -21.27
CA LEU A 163 -1.33 -7.11 -22.21
C LEU A 163 -0.63 -7.18 -23.57
N HIS A 164 0.69 -7.35 -23.58
CA HIS A 164 1.46 -7.50 -24.81
C HIS A 164 1.09 -8.80 -25.54
N LYS A 165 1.08 -9.95 -24.84
CA LYS A 165 0.80 -11.25 -25.45
C LYS A 165 -0.64 -11.38 -25.96
N GLN A 166 -1.60 -10.83 -25.22
CA GLN A 166 -3.03 -11.01 -25.51
C GLN A 166 -3.57 -9.98 -26.50
N PHE A 167 -3.07 -8.75 -26.47
CA PHE A 167 -3.62 -7.63 -27.25
C PHE A 167 -2.62 -6.95 -28.18
N GLY A 168 -1.32 -7.30 -28.12
CA GLY A 168 -0.28 -6.70 -28.96
C GLY A 168 -0.04 -5.22 -28.67
N LEU A 169 -0.31 -4.77 -27.44
CA LEU A 169 -0.12 -3.37 -27.05
C LEU A 169 1.37 -3.00 -27.00
N ASP A 170 1.68 -1.77 -27.40
CA ASP A 170 3.00 -1.20 -27.18
C ASP A 170 3.23 -0.80 -25.71
N GLU A 171 4.47 -0.43 -25.37
CA GLU A 171 4.85 -0.09 -23.99
C GLU A 171 4.08 1.12 -23.43
N LEU A 172 3.75 2.09 -24.29
CA LEU A 172 3.04 3.30 -23.89
C LEU A 172 1.57 3.00 -23.57
N GLN A 173 0.91 2.20 -24.40
CA GLN A 173 -0.45 1.72 -24.19
C GLN A 173 -0.56 0.87 -22.92
N VAL A 174 0.40 -0.01 -22.67
CA VAL A 174 0.47 -0.77 -21.41
C VAL A 174 0.57 0.18 -20.22
N GLY A 175 1.47 1.17 -20.29
CA GLY A 175 1.61 2.18 -19.23
C GLY A 175 0.30 2.92 -18.92
N LEU A 176 -0.49 3.27 -19.95
CA LEU A 176 -1.80 3.92 -19.77
C LEU A 176 -2.79 3.04 -19.02
N VAL A 177 -2.82 1.73 -19.29
CA VAL A 177 -3.70 0.79 -18.57
C VAL A 177 -3.28 0.63 -17.11
N PHE A 178 -1.97 0.60 -16.83
CA PHE A 178 -1.44 0.53 -15.47
C PHE A 178 -1.82 1.75 -14.61
N ILE A 179 -1.96 2.93 -15.21
CA ILE A 179 -2.34 4.17 -14.51
C ILE A 179 -3.81 4.15 -14.06
N CYS A 180 -4.68 3.39 -14.72
CA CYS A 180 -6.12 3.38 -14.43
C CYS A 180 -6.43 3.07 -12.96
N ALA A 181 -5.79 2.05 -12.37
CA ALA A 181 -6.08 1.64 -11.01
C ALA A 181 -5.58 2.64 -9.95
N PRO A 182 -4.29 3.07 -9.96
CA PRO A 182 -3.81 4.14 -9.07
C PRO A 182 -4.60 5.45 -9.23
N ALA A 183 -5.02 5.81 -10.44
CA ALA A 183 -5.80 7.03 -10.67
C ALA A 183 -7.16 6.98 -9.98
N MET A 184 -7.90 5.86 -10.09
CA MET A 184 -9.18 5.71 -9.40
C MET A 184 -9.00 5.61 -7.89
N TYR A 185 -7.97 4.90 -7.43
CA TYR A 185 -7.61 4.86 -6.00
C TYR A 185 -7.35 6.27 -5.46
N MET A 186 -6.54 7.07 -6.16
CA MET A 186 -6.20 8.45 -5.81
C MET A 186 -7.45 9.34 -5.68
N ILE A 187 -8.38 9.26 -6.62
CA ILE A 187 -9.61 10.08 -6.59
C ILE A 187 -10.50 9.71 -5.39
N LEU A 188 -10.60 8.41 -5.10
CA LEU A 188 -11.54 7.87 -4.12
C LEU A 188 -10.96 7.79 -2.71
N ALA A 189 -9.64 7.87 -2.57
CA ALA A 189 -8.92 7.70 -1.31
C ALA A 189 -9.41 8.65 -0.21
N ALA A 190 -9.39 9.96 -0.49
CA ALA A 190 -9.83 10.97 0.45
C ALA A 190 -11.35 10.89 0.73
N ILE A 191 -12.15 10.53 -0.28
CA ILE A 191 -13.61 10.42 -0.16
C ILE A 191 -13.98 9.30 0.81
N PHE A 192 -13.47 8.08 0.59
CA PHE A 192 -13.76 6.96 1.47
C PHE A 192 -13.10 7.10 2.84
N GLY A 193 -11.97 7.80 2.95
CA GLY A 193 -11.40 8.21 4.22
C GLY A 193 -12.37 9.07 5.05
N ALA A 194 -12.94 10.12 4.45
CA ALA A 194 -13.94 10.97 5.12
C ALA A 194 -15.25 10.24 5.45
N LEU A 195 -15.73 9.41 4.52
CA LEU A 195 -16.95 8.64 4.73
C LEU A 195 -16.79 7.60 5.85
N ALA A 196 -15.63 6.95 5.94
CA ALA A 196 -15.33 5.99 7.00
C ALA A 196 -15.28 6.65 8.38
N ASP A 197 -14.71 7.86 8.50
CA ASP A 197 -14.72 8.62 9.74
C ASP A 197 -16.15 8.92 10.22
N LYS A 198 -17.11 9.12 9.29
CA LYS A 198 -18.50 9.47 9.60
C LYS A 198 -19.42 8.26 9.84
N PHE A 199 -19.36 7.25 8.97
CA PHE A 199 -20.32 6.13 8.96
C PHE A 199 -19.75 4.82 9.53
N GLY A 200 -18.46 4.81 9.90
CA GLY A 200 -17.75 3.66 10.40
C GLY A 200 -17.00 2.89 9.30
N PRO A 201 -15.80 2.36 9.59
CA PRO A 201 -14.90 1.85 8.55
C PRO A 201 -15.28 0.48 7.98
N ARG A 202 -15.83 -0.43 8.80
CA ARG A 202 -15.96 -1.87 8.46
C ARG A 202 -16.82 -2.17 7.24
N GLY A 203 -17.92 -1.44 7.06
CA GLY A 203 -18.79 -1.63 5.89
C GLY A 203 -18.07 -1.29 4.58
N PHE A 204 -17.29 -0.21 4.58
CA PHE A 204 -16.47 0.18 3.43
C PHE A 204 -15.39 -0.85 3.13
N ILE A 205 -14.70 -1.37 4.16
CA ILE A 205 -13.65 -2.38 3.99
C ILE A 205 -14.21 -3.62 3.29
N VAL A 206 -15.33 -4.16 3.78
CA VAL A 206 -15.97 -5.36 3.18
C VAL A 206 -16.42 -5.06 1.74
N SER A 207 -17.06 -3.92 1.49
CA SER A 207 -17.47 -3.53 0.13
C SER A 207 -16.27 -3.40 -0.82
N GLY A 208 -15.15 -2.86 -0.33
CA GLY A 208 -13.92 -2.70 -1.10
C GLY A 208 -13.32 -4.03 -1.53
N PHE A 209 -13.26 -5.02 -0.63
CA PHE A 209 -12.80 -6.36 -0.97
C PHE A 209 -13.73 -7.08 -1.96
N LEU A 210 -15.05 -6.90 -1.84
CA LEU A 210 -16.01 -7.48 -2.80
C LEU A 210 -15.83 -6.87 -4.20
N ILE A 211 -15.74 -5.55 -4.30
CA ILE A 211 -15.52 -4.83 -5.57
C ILE A 211 -14.15 -5.22 -6.16
N SER A 212 -13.11 -5.30 -5.33
CA SER A 212 -11.77 -5.71 -5.77
C SER A 212 -11.79 -7.15 -6.32
N GLY A 213 -12.49 -8.08 -5.67
CA GLY A 213 -12.61 -9.44 -6.19
C GLY A 213 -13.33 -9.51 -7.55
N VAL A 214 -14.41 -8.73 -7.75
CA VAL A 214 -15.06 -8.59 -9.06
C VAL A 214 -14.06 -8.08 -10.10
N SER A 215 -13.29 -7.05 -9.77
CA SER A 215 -12.23 -6.54 -10.64
C SER A 215 -11.25 -7.65 -11.05
N PHE A 216 -10.72 -8.41 -10.10
CA PHE A 216 -9.76 -9.49 -10.40
C PHE A 216 -10.36 -10.60 -11.26
N PHE A 217 -11.65 -10.92 -11.10
CA PHE A 217 -12.35 -11.83 -12.01
C PHE A 217 -12.52 -11.28 -13.43
N LEU A 218 -12.53 -9.95 -13.60
CA LEU A 218 -12.72 -9.29 -14.90
C LEU A 218 -11.39 -8.92 -15.59
N ILE A 219 -10.29 -8.72 -14.86
CA ILE A 219 -8.97 -8.36 -15.43
C ILE A 219 -8.46 -9.48 -16.35
N GLY A 220 -8.46 -10.71 -15.85
CA GLY A 220 -8.12 -11.93 -16.58
C GLY A 220 -9.28 -12.91 -16.49
N PRO A 221 -10.38 -12.70 -17.23
CA PRO A 221 -11.55 -13.54 -17.13
C PRO A 221 -11.17 -14.98 -17.44
N ALA A 222 -11.67 -15.91 -16.63
CA ALA A 222 -11.45 -17.31 -16.88
C ALA A 222 -11.88 -17.65 -18.30
N THR A 223 -11.09 -18.45 -19.01
CA THR A 223 -11.28 -18.78 -20.43
C THR A 223 -12.66 -19.38 -20.74
N PHE A 224 -13.32 -19.95 -19.72
CA PHE A 224 -14.68 -20.48 -19.80
C PHE A 224 -15.80 -19.45 -19.55
N ILE A 225 -15.50 -18.25 -19.05
CA ILE A 225 -16.50 -17.19 -18.76
C ILE A 225 -16.63 -16.23 -19.95
N THR A 226 -15.53 -15.66 -20.41
CA THR A 226 -15.53 -14.73 -21.57
C THR A 226 -14.14 -14.65 -22.19
N THR A 227 -14.08 -14.27 -23.47
CA THR A 227 -12.81 -13.90 -24.10
C THR A 227 -12.29 -12.57 -23.53
N PRO A 228 -10.98 -12.46 -23.25
CA PRO A 228 -10.39 -11.21 -22.77
C PRO A 228 -10.53 -10.13 -23.85
N ARG A 229 -11.10 -8.98 -23.49
CA ARG A 229 -11.25 -7.81 -24.36
C ARG A 229 -10.57 -6.63 -23.68
N LEU A 230 -9.86 -5.80 -24.45
CA LEU A 230 -9.08 -4.68 -23.90
C LEU A 230 -9.92 -3.73 -23.04
N TRP A 231 -11.11 -3.34 -23.51
CA TRP A 231 -12.01 -2.45 -22.76
C TRP A 231 -12.45 -3.04 -21.42
N LEU A 232 -12.62 -4.37 -21.35
CA LEU A 232 -12.99 -5.08 -20.13
C LEU A 232 -11.86 -5.00 -19.10
N THR A 233 -10.62 -5.22 -19.54
CA THR A 233 -9.42 -5.12 -18.69
C THR A 233 -9.21 -3.69 -18.18
N ILE A 234 -9.49 -2.67 -19.00
CA ILE A 234 -9.44 -1.25 -18.58
C ILE A 234 -10.51 -0.98 -17.51
N VAL A 235 -11.76 -1.36 -17.77
CA VAL A 235 -12.87 -1.19 -16.80
C VAL A 235 -12.58 -1.94 -15.50
N ALA A 236 -12.04 -3.15 -15.59
CA ALA A 236 -11.66 -3.94 -14.44
C ALA A 236 -10.53 -3.27 -13.64
N SER A 237 -9.53 -2.71 -14.31
CA SER A 237 -8.44 -1.96 -13.66
C SER A 237 -8.96 -0.71 -12.93
N LEU A 238 -9.88 0.04 -13.55
CA LEU A 238 -10.55 1.16 -12.87
C LEU A 238 -11.33 0.68 -11.64
N LEU A 239 -12.09 -0.41 -11.78
CA LEU A 239 -12.85 -1.01 -10.69
C LEU A 239 -11.95 -1.52 -9.56
N MET A 240 -10.73 -1.97 -9.87
CA MET A 240 -9.72 -2.32 -8.88
C MET A 240 -9.41 -1.15 -7.96
N GLY A 241 -9.13 0.03 -8.54
CA GLY A 241 -8.87 1.25 -7.76
C GLY A 241 -10.07 1.65 -6.88
N VAL A 242 -11.29 1.50 -7.41
CA VAL A 242 -12.55 1.72 -6.68
C VAL A 242 -12.70 0.78 -5.48
N GLY A 243 -12.27 -0.47 -5.60
CA GLY A 243 -12.34 -1.46 -4.53
C GLY A 243 -11.22 -1.32 -3.50
N LEU A 244 -9.98 -1.09 -3.95
CA LEU A 244 -8.81 -1.02 -3.06
C LEU A 244 -8.84 0.19 -2.14
N ALA A 245 -9.33 1.36 -2.59
CA ALA A 245 -9.41 2.56 -1.77
C ALA A 245 -10.22 2.37 -0.46
N PRO A 246 -11.49 1.94 -0.51
CA PRO A 246 -12.28 1.66 0.70
C PRO A 246 -11.84 0.39 1.44
N ALA A 247 -11.13 -0.55 0.81
CA ALA A 247 -10.54 -1.69 1.50
C ALA A 247 -9.35 -1.28 2.38
N PHE A 248 -8.54 -0.35 1.87
CA PHE A 248 -7.26 0.00 2.47
C PHE A 248 -7.35 1.12 3.52
N ILE A 249 -7.86 2.29 3.14
CA ILE A 249 -7.74 3.51 3.95
C ILE A 249 -8.50 3.43 5.28
N PRO A 250 -9.76 2.93 5.31
CA PRO A 250 -10.49 2.78 6.56
C PRO A 250 -9.90 1.74 7.51
N SER A 251 -9.09 0.79 7.00
CA SER A 251 -8.51 -0.29 7.81
C SER A 251 -7.59 0.23 8.91
N TYR A 252 -6.75 1.23 8.60
CA TYR A 252 -5.87 1.85 9.57
C TYR A 252 -6.67 2.54 10.70
N SER A 253 -7.73 3.27 10.32
CA SER A 253 -8.59 3.96 11.27
C SER A 253 -9.32 2.99 12.20
N ASP A 254 -9.74 1.82 11.70
CA ASP A 254 -10.36 0.78 12.53
C ASP A 254 -9.36 0.11 13.47
N LEU A 255 -8.14 -0.21 13.00
CA LEU A 255 -7.06 -0.74 13.85
C LEU A 255 -6.75 0.21 15.00
N LEU A 256 -6.63 1.51 14.71
CA LEU A 256 -6.37 2.53 15.72
C LEU A 256 -7.54 2.67 16.71
N LYS A 257 -8.79 2.59 16.21
CA LYS A 257 -9.98 2.62 17.06
C LYS A 257 -10.02 1.42 18.01
N ILE A 258 -9.81 0.21 17.49
CA ILE A 258 -9.76 -1.02 18.28
C ILE A 258 -8.69 -0.91 19.38
N ALA A 259 -7.48 -0.49 19.00
CA ALA A 259 -6.37 -0.36 19.95
C ALA A 259 -6.70 0.61 21.10
N LYS A 260 -7.31 1.76 20.79
CA LYS A 260 -7.74 2.75 21.80
C LYS A 260 -8.88 2.24 22.68
N THR A 261 -9.83 1.49 22.11
CA THR A 261 -10.97 0.96 22.88
C THR A 261 -10.61 -0.19 23.80
N GLN A 262 -9.67 -1.05 23.40
CA GLN A 262 -9.27 -2.22 24.19
C GLN A 262 -8.24 -1.89 25.27
N HIS A 263 -7.44 -0.85 25.05
CA HIS A 263 -6.38 -0.45 25.96
C HIS A 263 -6.44 1.05 26.29
N PRO A 264 -7.56 1.55 26.86
CA PRO A 264 -7.70 2.96 27.23
C PRO A 264 -6.65 3.41 28.27
N GLU A 265 -6.06 2.48 29.02
CA GLU A 265 -5.00 2.74 29.99
C GLU A 265 -3.64 3.09 29.33
N VAL A 266 -3.46 2.73 28.06
CA VAL A 266 -2.21 2.97 27.34
C VAL A 266 -2.28 4.32 26.64
N ASN A 267 -1.18 5.08 26.72
CA ASN A 267 -1.06 6.36 26.04
C ASN A 267 -1.38 6.24 24.54
N THR A 268 -2.22 7.15 24.03
CA THR A 268 -2.65 7.18 22.63
C THR A 268 -1.47 7.25 21.65
N GLU A 269 -0.42 8.02 21.96
CA GLU A 269 0.78 8.11 21.11
C GLU A 269 1.49 6.75 20.98
N VAL A 270 1.57 5.97 22.06
CA VAL A 270 2.20 4.64 22.07
C VAL A 270 1.36 3.66 21.25
N LEU A 271 0.05 3.66 21.44
CA LEU A 271 -0.87 2.82 20.64
C LEU A 271 -0.79 3.18 19.15
N THR A 272 -0.74 4.47 18.83
CA THR A 272 -0.61 4.95 17.45
C THR A 272 0.71 4.48 16.84
N GLY A 273 1.83 4.60 17.57
CA GLY A 273 3.12 4.10 17.11
C GLY A 273 3.15 2.59 16.88
N VAL A 274 2.53 1.80 17.76
CA VAL A 274 2.42 0.34 17.60
C VAL A 274 1.56 -0.03 16.39
N VAL A 275 0.37 0.57 16.25
CA VAL A 275 -0.52 0.31 15.12
C VAL A 275 0.14 0.72 13.80
N SER A 276 0.79 1.88 13.74
CA SER A 276 1.53 2.33 12.56
C SER A 276 2.69 1.42 12.22
N GLY A 277 3.46 0.95 13.21
CA GLY A 277 4.54 -0.01 12.99
C GLY A 277 4.03 -1.36 12.44
N LEU A 278 2.93 -1.88 13.00
CA LEU A 278 2.29 -3.10 12.51
C LEU A 278 1.72 -2.91 11.10
N THR A 279 1.07 -1.78 10.82
CA THR A 279 0.60 -1.45 9.48
C THR A 279 1.76 -1.36 8.50
N SER A 280 2.81 -0.57 8.76
CA SER A 280 3.96 -0.49 7.85
C SER A 280 4.61 -1.85 7.58
N ALA A 281 4.67 -2.74 8.59
CA ALA A 281 5.13 -4.11 8.42
C ALA A 281 4.21 -4.95 7.52
N THR A 282 2.89 -4.87 7.68
CA THR A 282 1.93 -5.60 6.81
C THR A 282 1.94 -5.06 5.38
N LEU A 283 2.12 -3.75 5.18
CA LEU A 283 2.28 -3.16 3.83
C LEU A 283 3.50 -3.73 3.14
N SER A 284 4.66 -3.65 3.82
CA SER A 284 5.93 -4.15 3.30
C SER A 284 5.85 -5.65 2.98
N LEU A 285 5.16 -6.42 3.83
CA LEU A 285 4.95 -7.85 3.61
C LEU A 285 4.08 -8.12 2.38
N GLY A 286 3.01 -7.35 2.17
CA GLY A 286 2.17 -7.47 0.98
C GLY A 286 2.90 -7.08 -0.31
N GLU A 287 3.70 -6.00 -0.28
CA GLU A 287 4.53 -5.58 -1.43
C GLU A 287 5.65 -6.57 -1.75
N PHE A 288 6.14 -7.30 -0.75
CA PHE A 288 7.10 -8.39 -0.97
C PHE A 288 6.43 -9.64 -1.54
N ILE A 289 5.30 -10.07 -0.95
CA ILE A 289 4.60 -11.29 -1.36
C ILE A 289 3.93 -11.14 -2.73
N GLY A 290 3.36 -9.97 -3.04
CA GLY A 290 2.60 -9.71 -4.27
C GLY A 290 3.35 -10.08 -5.55
N PRO A 291 4.49 -9.43 -5.87
CA PRO A 291 5.25 -9.73 -7.07
C PRO A 291 5.78 -11.17 -7.12
N LEU A 292 6.16 -11.74 -5.96
CA LEU A 292 6.61 -13.14 -5.88
C LEU A 292 5.47 -14.11 -6.25
N LEU A 293 4.29 -13.94 -5.65
CA LEU A 293 3.12 -14.74 -6.01
C LEU A 293 2.71 -14.49 -7.46
N GLY A 294 2.78 -13.24 -7.94
CA GLY A 294 2.53 -12.89 -9.33
C GLY A 294 3.41 -13.67 -10.29
N ALA A 295 4.72 -13.55 -10.15
CA ALA A 295 5.68 -14.20 -11.02
C ALA A 295 5.58 -15.73 -10.95
N SER A 296 5.52 -16.32 -9.75
CA SER A 296 5.48 -17.78 -9.61
C SER A 296 4.15 -18.39 -10.02
N LEU A 297 3.01 -17.82 -9.60
CA LEU A 297 1.70 -18.42 -9.86
C LEU A 297 1.35 -18.40 -11.35
N THR A 298 1.74 -17.33 -12.04
CA THR A 298 1.54 -17.21 -13.50
C THR A 298 2.48 -18.10 -14.33
N GLN A 299 3.60 -18.57 -13.75
CA GLN A 299 4.46 -19.56 -14.39
C GLN A 299 3.88 -20.98 -14.33
N PHE A 300 3.23 -21.35 -13.21
CA PHE A 300 2.67 -22.70 -13.03
C PHE A 300 1.25 -22.86 -13.57
N THR A 301 0.50 -21.77 -13.65
CA THR A 301 -0.86 -21.76 -14.18
C THR A 301 -0.90 -20.90 -15.45
N ASP A 302 -1.79 -19.91 -15.49
CA ASP A 302 -1.86 -18.85 -16.48
C ASP A 302 -2.27 -17.56 -15.77
N PHE A 303 -2.12 -16.42 -16.44
CA PHE A 303 -2.53 -15.12 -15.89
C PHE A 303 -4.00 -15.12 -15.47
N GLN A 304 -4.90 -15.63 -16.32
CA GLN A 304 -6.34 -15.65 -16.05
C GLN A 304 -6.69 -16.49 -14.81
N THR A 305 -6.13 -17.68 -14.68
CA THR A 305 -6.37 -18.55 -13.52
C THR A 305 -5.83 -17.92 -12.24
N SER A 306 -4.65 -17.29 -12.32
CA SER A 306 -4.02 -16.61 -11.19
C SER A 306 -4.86 -15.42 -10.70
N THR A 307 -5.42 -14.61 -11.61
CA THR A 307 -6.29 -13.48 -11.24
C THR A 307 -7.61 -13.95 -10.62
N VAL A 308 -8.17 -15.07 -11.10
CA VAL A 308 -9.38 -15.67 -10.50
C VAL A 308 -9.10 -16.17 -9.08
N LEU A 309 -7.97 -16.84 -8.85
CA LEU A 309 -7.59 -17.30 -7.51
C LEU A 309 -7.43 -16.12 -6.54
N LEU A 310 -6.79 -15.03 -6.97
CA LEU A 310 -6.72 -13.82 -6.15
C LEU A 310 -8.08 -13.18 -5.89
N GLY A 311 -8.97 -13.15 -6.89
CA GLY A 311 -10.36 -12.70 -6.71
C GLY A 311 -11.09 -13.49 -5.63
N GLN A 312 -10.89 -14.81 -5.59
CA GLN A 312 -11.44 -15.68 -4.55
C GLN A 312 -10.85 -15.38 -3.16
N VAL A 313 -9.54 -15.16 -3.07
CA VAL A 313 -8.89 -14.77 -1.80
C VAL A 313 -9.44 -13.44 -1.28
N LEU A 314 -9.63 -12.45 -2.15
CA LEU A 314 -10.22 -11.15 -1.79
C LEU A 314 -11.65 -11.31 -1.26
N TRP A 315 -12.48 -12.13 -1.91
CA TRP A 315 -13.83 -12.43 -1.45
C TRP A 315 -13.86 -13.23 -0.15
N ALA A 316 -13.01 -14.25 0.00
CA ALA A 316 -12.88 -15.00 1.24
C ALA A 316 -12.56 -14.05 2.40
N GLN A 317 -11.63 -13.10 2.20
CA GLN A 317 -11.33 -12.07 3.18
C GLN A 317 -12.52 -11.17 3.49
N ALA A 318 -13.30 -10.76 2.47
CA ALA A 318 -14.52 -9.97 2.66
C ALA A 318 -15.54 -10.70 3.55
N PHE A 319 -15.79 -11.99 3.29
CA PHE A 319 -16.74 -12.80 4.05
C PHE A 319 -16.26 -13.07 5.47
N LEU A 320 -14.96 -13.34 5.67
CA LEU A 320 -14.37 -13.49 7.01
C LEU A 320 -14.53 -12.20 7.83
N LEU A 321 -14.23 -11.04 7.23
CA LEU A 321 -14.40 -9.75 7.89
C LEU A 321 -15.86 -9.44 8.19
N LEU A 322 -16.78 -9.75 7.27
CA LEU A 322 -18.20 -9.58 7.47
C LEU A 322 -18.69 -10.42 8.66
N GLY A 323 -18.34 -11.70 8.68
CA GLY A 323 -18.68 -12.62 9.78
C GLY A 323 -18.12 -12.13 11.12
N ALA A 324 -16.84 -11.77 11.17
CA ALA A 324 -16.20 -11.24 12.37
C ALA A 324 -16.85 -9.94 12.85
N THR A 325 -17.22 -9.04 11.92
CA THR A 325 -17.89 -7.78 12.23
C THR A 325 -19.29 -7.99 12.79
N LEU A 326 -20.04 -8.96 12.25
CA LEU A 326 -21.36 -9.31 12.76
C LEU A 326 -21.26 -9.88 14.18
N ILE A 327 -20.32 -10.82 14.42
CA ILE A 327 -20.09 -11.41 15.75
C ILE A 327 -19.72 -10.33 16.78
N ASP A 328 -18.85 -9.39 16.41
CA ASP A 328 -18.44 -8.30 17.30
C ASP A 328 -19.63 -7.34 17.61
N ARG A 329 -20.49 -7.05 16.63
CA ARG A 329 -21.73 -6.30 16.87
C ARG A 329 -22.68 -7.05 17.81
N PHE A 330 -22.85 -8.35 17.63
CA PHE A 330 -23.72 -9.17 18.48
C PHE A 330 -23.22 -9.26 19.94
N HIS A 331 -21.91 -9.36 20.17
CA HIS A 331 -21.35 -9.37 21.52
C HIS A 331 -21.52 -8.01 22.22
N ASN A 332 -21.26 -6.91 21.52
CA ASN A 332 -21.42 -5.57 22.08
C ASN A 332 -22.90 -5.23 22.40
N HIS A 333 -23.84 -5.71 21.59
CA HIS A 333 -25.28 -5.51 21.83
C HIS A 333 -25.82 -6.33 23.02
N LYS A 334 -25.15 -7.40 23.42
CA LYS A 334 -25.47 -8.16 24.65
C LYS A 334 -24.90 -7.53 25.92
N GLN A 335 -23.95 -6.60 25.80
CA GLN A 335 -23.29 -5.93 26.92
C GLN A 335 -23.79 -4.50 27.16
N SER A 336 -24.64 -3.96 26.28
CA SER A 336 -25.36 -2.70 26.53
C SER A 336 -26.57 -2.96 27.45
N PRO A 337 -26.68 -2.26 28.60
CA PRO A 337 -27.73 -2.46 29.60
C PRO A 337 -29.14 -2.15 29.11
#